data_AF-A0A4S2EAJ7-F1
#
_entry.id   AF-A0A4S2EAJ7-F1
#
_cell.length_a   1.000
_cell.length_b   1.000
_cell.length_c   1.000
_cell.angle_alpha   90.00
_cell.angle_beta   90.00
_cell.angle_gamma   90.00
#
_symmetry.space_group_name_H-M   'P 1'
#
loop_
_entity.id
_entity.type
_entity.pdbx_description
1 polymer ?
#
loop_
_entity_poly.entity_id
_entity_poly.type
_entity_poly.pdbx_seq_one_letter_code
_entity_poly.pdbx_strand_id
1 'polypeptide(L)'
;MSKFTIDKSHFITGGVYLGNYLNKYKIVLKEARFGVGTNTGTAIDKRKNEHYVLSLLNGKYFPKCLTDFYSQENYYLVTEAISGKTFYDYFSSVGPLIVDIDQKAQAMTDFIDIIKKIGNLLSYAHSKNVILRDIKPNNFIITSKNDVFFVDCADSVMNNQKKYVDKIITPGYIVPSNLCNTFAEDWFKLALLIIDALSGINRNLPPATFAQVCSMFSKALAIQNFSKDWVEIIIALSQNDIKKFEALINSPSLGKLTFHQPSPQLKELVIDDFLIHKESISKWLYRSLAPADQLLFDQLTKSSQSKVIAELDVLLNSFIIKKGLAYRKVKDNYSPYIYEGGSGLAYIILYFCDKYDLTAQLETLKKFLAMLKGRYVKSANITGGAAGISIMLIYAGIVTKSTNFLQLALSWDKYIDILSFKVRGRKVWCNGVLSNKYNSTLYTDAHDIQKFQQLIHHPNPYT
;
A
#
# COMPACT_ATOMS: atom_id res chain seq x y z
N MET A 1 -32.08 -22.17 23.71
CA MET A 1 -31.04 -22.12 22.65
C MET A 1 -30.43 -20.73 22.64
N SER A 2 -29.10 -20.60 22.55
CA SER A 2 -28.44 -19.29 22.43
C SER A 2 -28.94 -18.58 21.17
N LYS A 3 -29.27 -17.29 21.28
CA LYS A 3 -29.77 -16.50 20.13
C LYS A 3 -28.66 -16.17 19.11
N PHE A 4 -27.40 -16.31 19.52
CA PHE A 4 -26.21 -15.94 18.75
C PHE A 4 -25.17 -17.06 18.75
N THR A 5 -24.52 -17.27 17.61
CA THR A 5 -23.35 -18.15 17.43
C THR A 5 -22.22 -17.38 16.76
N ILE A 6 -20.98 -17.49 17.25
CA ILE A 6 -19.80 -16.76 16.74
C ILE A 6 -18.97 -17.68 15.83
N ASP A 7 -18.64 -17.20 14.64
CA ASP A 7 -17.89 -17.94 13.63
C ASP A 7 -16.42 -17.49 13.53
N LYS A 8 -16.12 -16.18 13.70
CA LYS A 8 -14.77 -15.59 13.58
C LYS A 8 -14.59 -14.33 14.44
N SER A 9 -13.35 -14.01 14.85
CA SER A 9 -13.01 -12.85 15.71
C SER A 9 -11.87 -11.97 15.16
N HIS A 10 -11.95 -10.65 15.37
CA HIS A 10 -10.90 -9.65 15.11
C HIS A 10 -10.80 -8.64 16.27
N PHE A 11 -9.60 -8.19 16.68
CA PHE A 11 -9.41 -7.39 17.90
C PHE A 11 -8.65 -6.10 17.62
N ILE A 12 -9.26 -4.93 17.90
CA ILE A 12 -8.55 -3.62 17.78
C ILE A 12 -8.82 -2.70 18.99
N THR A 13 -10.05 -2.63 19.51
CA THR A 13 -10.43 -1.83 20.71
C THR A 13 -11.49 -2.52 21.60
N GLY A 14 -11.71 -3.79 21.30
CA GLY A 14 -12.83 -4.66 21.64
C GLY A 14 -12.92 -5.73 20.56
N GLY A 15 -13.59 -6.84 20.78
CA GLY A 15 -13.75 -7.88 19.75
C GLY A 15 -14.83 -7.52 18.73
N VAL A 16 -14.52 -7.66 17.45
CA VAL A 16 -15.50 -7.70 16.36
C VAL A 16 -15.65 -9.15 15.95
N TYR A 17 -16.88 -9.66 15.99
CA TYR A 17 -17.18 -11.05 15.76
C TYR A 17 -18.19 -11.18 14.62
N LEU A 18 -17.88 -12.03 13.64
CA LEU A 18 -18.86 -12.47 12.65
C LEU A 18 -19.65 -13.64 13.25
N GLY A 19 -20.97 -13.61 13.14
CA GLY A 19 -21.80 -14.67 13.69
C GLY A 19 -23.15 -14.78 13.00
N ASN A 20 -24.01 -15.62 13.57
CA ASN A 20 -25.37 -15.85 13.09
C ASN A 20 -26.38 -15.52 14.20
N TYR A 21 -27.42 -14.77 13.84
CA TYR A 21 -28.60 -14.57 14.67
C TYR A 21 -29.67 -15.60 14.29
N LEU A 22 -30.15 -16.35 15.29
CA LEU A 22 -31.14 -17.43 15.14
C LEU A 22 -30.78 -18.45 14.02
N ASN A 23 -29.48 -18.67 13.78
CA ASN A 23 -28.96 -19.53 12.69
C ASN A 23 -29.45 -19.18 11.28
N LYS A 24 -29.97 -17.95 11.06
CA LYS A 24 -30.55 -17.53 9.76
C LYS A 24 -29.91 -16.27 9.20
N TYR A 25 -29.56 -15.32 10.07
CA TYR A 25 -29.10 -14.01 9.63
C TYR A 25 -27.65 -13.81 10.02
N LYS A 26 -26.79 -13.51 9.04
CA LYS A 26 -25.41 -13.15 9.33
C LYS A 26 -25.37 -11.78 10.00
N ILE A 27 -24.65 -11.70 11.11
CA ILE A 27 -24.53 -10.51 11.93
C ILE A 27 -23.07 -10.20 12.22
N VAL A 28 -22.80 -8.94 12.55
CA VAL A 28 -21.56 -8.52 13.18
C VAL A 28 -21.89 -8.12 14.62
N LEU A 29 -21.25 -8.78 15.57
CA LEU A 29 -21.29 -8.46 16.98
C LEU A 29 -20.04 -7.65 17.32
N LYS A 30 -20.21 -6.41 17.74
CA LYS A 30 -19.11 -5.53 18.15
C LYS A 30 -19.14 -5.39 19.66
N GLU A 31 -18.06 -5.77 20.32
CA GLU A 31 -17.85 -5.65 21.78
C GLU A 31 -17.15 -4.32 22.12
N ALA A 32 -17.60 -3.69 23.20
CA ALA A 32 -16.98 -2.53 23.83
C ALA A 32 -16.74 -2.88 25.30
N ARG A 33 -15.46 -2.96 25.68
CA ARG A 33 -15.07 -3.43 27.00
C ARG A 33 -15.24 -2.34 28.07
N PHE A 34 -15.73 -2.73 29.24
CA PHE A 34 -15.77 -1.85 30.40
C PHE A 34 -14.36 -1.43 30.81
N GLY A 35 -14.20 -0.18 31.29
CA GLY A 35 -12.91 0.37 31.72
C GLY A 35 -11.90 0.68 30.60
N VAL A 36 -12.22 0.39 29.34
CA VAL A 36 -11.36 0.74 28.19
C VAL A 36 -11.80 2.08 27.61
N GLY A 37 -10.86 3.01 27.41
CA GLY A 37 -11.14 4.32 26.85
C GLY A 37 -9.90 5.19 26.72
N THR A 38 -10.09 6.36 26.13
CA THR A 38 -9.12 7.47 26.13
C THR A 38 -9.72 8.65 26.90
N ASN A 39 -8.96 9.73 27.04
CA ASN A 39 -9.43 10.97 27.69
C ASN A 39 -10.69 11.59 27.05
N THR A 40 -11.14 11.07 25.91
CA THR A 40 -12.22 11.61 25.08
C THR A 40 -13.41 10.69 24.88
N GLY A 41 -13.41 9.57 25.58
CA GLY A 41 -14.57 8.70 25.66
C GLY A 41 -14.19 7.27 25.97
N THR A 42 -15.13 6.55 26.58
CA THR A 42 -14.98 5.11 26.78
C THR A 42 -15.31 4.35 25.50
N ALA A 43 -14.83 3.11 25.37
CA ALA A 43 -15.22 2.22 24.29
C ALA A 43 -16.74 2.02 24.24
N ILE A 44 -17.40 2.02 25.41
CA ILE A 44 -18.85 1.92 25.54
C ILE A 44 -19.54 3.17 24.97
N ASP A 45 -19.06 4.37 25.30
CA ASP A 45 -19.63 5.62 24.77
C ASP A 45 -19.53 5.67 23.24
N LYS A 46 -18.37 5.31 22.68
CA LYS A 46 -18.16 5.23 21.23
C LYS A 46 -19.11 4.22 20.58
N ARG A 47 -19.34 3.07 21.21
CA ARG A 47 -20.25 2.06 20.65
C ARG A 47 -21.72 2.45 20.76
N LYS A 48 -22.12 3.12 21.84
CA LYS A 48 -23.47 3.71 21.95
C LYS A 48 -23.68 4.82 20.93
N ASN A 49 -22.66 5.64 20.70
CA ASN A 49 -22.66 6.63 19.62
C ASN A 49 -22.82 5.96 18.25
N GLU A 50 -22.12 4.85 18.01
CA GLU A 50 -22.28 4.06 16.79
C GLU A 50 -23.73 3.61 16.57
N HIS A 51 -24.38 3.04 17.60
CA HIS A 51 -25.79 2.68 17.56
C HIS A 51 -26.66 3.88 17.15
N TYR A 52 -26.48 5.00 17.85
CA TYR A 52 -27.25 6.22 17.61
C TYR A 52 -27.08 6.71 16.17
N VAL A 53 -25.85 6.82 15.67
CA VAL A 53 -25.56 7.27 14.31
C VAL A 53 -26.16 6.32 13.26
N LEU A 54 -26.01 5.00 13.43
CA LEU A 54 -26.61 4.03 12.51
C LEU A 54 -28.13 4.12 12.46
N SER A 55 -28.79 4.42 13.60
CA SER A 55 -30.24 4.62 13.65
C SER A 55 -30.70 5.82 12.80
N LEU A 56 -29.92 6.92 12.77
CA LEU A 56 -30.20 8.10 11.95
C LEU A 56 -29.99 7.84 10.45
N LEU A 57 -29.01 7.00 10.11
CA LEU A 57 -28.62 6.70 8.74
C LEU A 57 -29.52 5.63 8.08
N ASN A 58 -30.26 4.85 8.87
CA ASN A 58 -31.34 3.96 8.43
C ASN A 58 -30.97 2.99 7.29
N GLY A 59 -29.80 2.36 7.36
CA GLY A 59 -29.50 1.16 6.56
C GLY A 59 -29.24 1.34 5.06
N LYS A 60 -29.24 2.57 4.51
CA LYS A 60 -29.08 2.79 3.05
C LYS A 60 -27.68 2.43 2.54
N TYR A 61 -26.66 3.00 3.17
CA TYR A 61 -25.24 2.82 2.83
C TYR A 61 -24.43 2.35 4.04
N PHE A 62 -25.13 1.90 5.09
CA PHE A 62 -24.58 1.59 6.40
C PHE A 62 -25.26 0.33 6.91
N PRO A 63 -24.59 -0.48 7.75
CA PRO A 63 -25.22 -1.62 8.39
C PRO A 63 -26.45 -1.20 9.21
N LYS A 64 -27.57 -1.89 9.04
CA LYS A 64 -28.70 -1.81 9.98
C LYS A 64 -28.25 -2.24 11.38
N CYS A 65 -28.57 -1.40 12.36
CA CYS A 65 -28.50 -1.77 13.76
C CYS A 65 -29.67 -2.71 14.09
N LEU A 66 -29.37 -3.90 14.63
CA LEU A 66 -30.37 -4.92 14.95
C LEU A 66 -30.75 -4.87 16.43
N THR A 67 -29.77 -4.78 17.33
CA THR A 67 -29.97 -4.69 18.77
C THR A 67 -28.66 -4.31 19.47
N ASP A 68 -28.74 -3.97 20.75
CA ASP A 68 -27.59 -3.88 21.64
C ASP A 68 -27.93 -4.48 23.01
N PHE A 69 -26.91 -4.78 23.81
CA PHE A 69 -27.09 -5.29 25.17
C PHE A 69 -25.81 -5.18 26.00
N TYR A 70 -25.96 -5.35 27.31
CA TYR A 70 -24.84 -5.56 28.22
C TYR A 70 -24.68 -7.04 28.56
N SER A 71 -23.44 -7.50 28.69
CA SER A 71 -23.10 -8.82 29.23
C SER A 71 -21.72 -8.76 29.86
N GLN A 72 -21.58 -9.25 31.11
CA GLN A 72 -20.32 -9.19 31.86
C GLN A 72 -19.68 -7.80 31.85
N GLU A 73 -20.48 -6.77 32.16
CA GLU A 73 -20.10 -5.34 32.17
C GLU A 73 -19.76 -4.72 30.79
N ASN A 74 -19.49 -5.54 29.78
CA ASN A 74 -19.23 -5.10 28.42
C ASN A 74 -20.52 -4.76 27.69
N TYR A 75 -20.45 -3.80 26.78
CA TYR A 75 -21.56 -3.41 25.90
C TYR A 75 -21.34 -3.99 24.50
N TYR A 76 -22.40 -4.54 23.92
CA TYR A 76 -22.38 -5.19 22.62
C TYR A 76 -23.38 -4.54 21.68
N LEU A 77 -22.94 -4.24 20.46
CA LEU A 77 -23.79 -3.81 19.35
C LEU A 77 -23.89 -4.93 18.32
N VAL A 78 -25.09 -5.23 17.88
CA VAL A 78 -25.36 -6.20 16.82
C VAL A 78 -25.84 -5.46 15.59
N THR A 79 -25.11 -5.62 14.47
CA THR A 79 -25.50 -5.07 13.17
C THR A 79 -25.69 -6.18 12.15
N GLU A 80 -26.35 -5.86 11.03
CA GLU A 80 -26.30 -6.74 9.86
C GLU A 80 -24.84 -6.93 9.39
N ALA A 81 -24.53 -8.13 8.90
CA ALA A 81 -23.26 -8.39 8.25
C ALA A 81 -23.35 -8.05 6.76
N ILE A 82 -22.51 -7.12 6.30
CA ILE A 82 -22.38 -6.81 4.88
C ILE A 82 -21.45 -7.83 4.23
N SER A 83 -21.97 -8.59 3.27
CA SER A 83 -21.18 -9.55 2.50
C SER A 83 -20.40 -8.85 1.40
N GLY A 84 -19.08 -8.85 1.50
CA GLY A 84 -18.20 -8.22 0.52
C GLY A 84 -16.73 -8.27 0.93
N LYS A 85 -15.91 -7.52 0.22
CA LYS A 85 -14.50 -7.28 0.55
C LYS A 85 -14.35 -5.88 1.10
N THR A 86 -13.37 -5.65 1.98
CA THR A 86 -12.99 -4.27 2.29
C THR A 86 -12.53 -3.55 1.02
N PHE A 87 -12.59 -2.22 0.97
CA PHE A 87 -12.05 -1.44 -0.16
C PHE A 87 -10.57 -1.78 -0.38
N TYR A 88 -9.81 -1.98 0.70
CA TYR A 88 -8.42 -2.44 0.65
C TYR A 88 -8.30 -3.77 -0.12
N ASP A 89 -9.03 -4.80 0.31
CA ASP A 89 -8.94 -6.15 -0.26
C ASP A 89 -9.45 -6.20 -1.70
N TYR A 90 -10.51 -5.44 -1.99
CA TYR A 90 -11.08 -5.32 -3.33
C TYR A 90 -10.04 -4.77 -4.30
N PHE A 91 -9.52 -3.56 -4.07
CA PHE A 91 -8.58 -2.92 -5.00
C PHE A 91 -7.18 -3.51 -4.97
N SER A 92 -6.80 -4.20 -3.90
CA SER A 92 -5.58 -5.01 -3.87
C SER A 92 -5.74 -6.31 -4.68
N SER A 93 -6.98 -6.70 -5.06
CA SER A 93 -7.27 -7.88 -5.87
C SER A 93 -7.57 -7.58 -7.33
N VAL A 94 -8.29 -6.49 -7.63
CA VAL A 94 -8.77 -6.15 -8.99
C VAL A 94 -8.59 -4.66 -9.35
N GLY A 95 -7.82 -3.89 -8.58
CA GLY A 95 -7.72 -2.45 -8.77
C GLY A 95 -6.83 -1.98 -9.93
N PRO A 96 -6.99 -0.72 -10.38
CA PRO A 96 -6.25 -0.18 -11.52
C PRO A 96 -4.73 -0.27 -11.38
N LEU A 97 -4.21 -0.24 -10.15
CA LEU A 97 -2.78 -0.32 -9.86
C LEU A 97 -2.18 -1.72 -10.02
N ILE A 98 -2.97 -2.79 -9.87
CA ILE A 98 -2.45 -4.14 -9.74
C ILE A 98 -2.73 -5.02 -10.95
N VAL A 99 -3.75 -4.66 -11.75
CA VAL A 99 -4.15 -5.41 -12.94
C VAL A 99 -3.27 -5.07 -14.15
N ASP A 100 -3.20 -5.99 -15.11
CA ASP A 100 -2.49 -5.77 -16.37
C ASP A 100 -3.19 -4.73 -17.26
N ILE A 101 -2.46 -4.22 -18.26
CA ILE A 101 -2.89 -3.10 -19.09
C ILE A 101 -4.26 -3.31 -19.75
N ASP A 102 -4.55 -4.53 -20.21
CA ASP A 102 -5.80 -4.88 -20.90
C ASP A 102 -7.03 -4.82 -19.99
N GLN A 103 -6.84 -5.03 -18.68
CA GLN A 103 -7.91 -4.99 -17.68
C GLN A 103 -8.01 -3.62 -16.99
N LYS A 104 -7.00 -2.76 -17.17
CA LYS A 104 -6.85 -1.50 -16.44
C LYS A 104 -7.96 -0.51 -16.73
N ALA A 105 -8.48 -0.48 -17.97
CA ALA A 105 -9.60 0.38 -18.35
C ALA A 105 -10.89 0.00 -17.60
N GLN A 106 -11.24 -1.30 -17.56
CA GLN A 106 -12.41 -1.77 -16.80
C GLN A 106 -12.23 -1.55 -15.30
N ALA A 107 -11.04 -1.86 -14.77
CA ALA A 107 -10.74 -1.62 -13.35
C ALA A 107 -10.87 -0.12 -12.98
N MET A 108 -10.51 0.79 -13.89
CA MET A 108 -10.68 2.23 -13.68
C MET A 108 -12.15 2.65 -13.74
N THR A 109 -12.95 2.08 -14.63
CA THR A 109 -14.41 2.30 -14.65
C THR A 109 -15.04 1.87 -13.33
N ASP A 110 -14.72 0.68 -12.84
CA ASP A 110 -15.21 0.19 -11.55
C ASP A 110 -14.76 1.09 -10.40
N PHE A 111 -13.49 1.53 -10.42
CA PHE A 111 -12.95 2.47 -9.44
C PHE A 111 -13.74 3.78 -9.41
N ILE A 112 -14.01 4.38 -10.57
CA ILE A 112 -14.79 5.62 -10.68
C ILE A 112 -16.20 5.43 -10.13
N ASP A 113 -16.88 4.34 -10.48
CA ASP A 113 -18.22 4.03 -9.96
C ASP A 113 -18.24 3.91 -8.43
N ILE A 114 -17.25 3.20 -7.86
CA ILE A 114 -17.10 3.05 -6.41
C ILE A 114 -16.84 4.40 -5.72
N ILE A 115 -15.98 5.26 -6.29
CA ILE A 115 -15.73 6.60 -5.75
C ILE A 115 -17.00 7.48 -5.80
N LYS A 116 -17.81 7.40 -6.87
CA LYS A 116 -19.11 8.08 -6.94
C LYS A 116 -20.07 7.60 -5.86
N LYS A 117 -20.14 6.29 -5.64
CA LYS A 117 -20.96 5.68 -4.57
C LYS A 117 -20.51 6.14 -3.18
N ILE A 118 -19.21 6.25 -2.94
CA ILE A 118 -18.67 6.82 -1.69
C ILE A 118 -19.07 8.30 -1.57
N GLY A 119 -18.95 9.11 -2.63
CA GLY A 119 -19.41 10.50 -2.62
C GLY A 119 -20.90 10.62 -2.26
N ASN A 120 -21.76 9.81 -2.87
CA ASN A 120 -23.19 9.76 -2.57
C ASN A 120 -23.47 9.34 -1.12
N LEU A 121 -22.68 8.42 -0.58
CA LEU A 121 -22.74 7.98 0.82
C LEU A 121 -22.39 9.14 1.76
N LEU A 122 -21.32 9.90 1.49
CA LEU A 122 -20.92 11.05 2.29
C LEU A 122 -22.00 12.14 2.26
N SER A 123 -22.49 12.51 1.08
CA SER A 123 -23.58 13.48 0.93
C SER A 123 -24.84 13.06 1.70
N TYR A 124 -25.16 11.76 1.71
CA TYR A 124 -26.28 11.24 2.49
C TYR A 124 -26.04 11.37 4.00
N ALA A 125 -24.87 10.99 4.52
CA ALA A 125 -24.54 11.16 5.93
C ALA A 125 -24.59 12.65 6.35
N HIS A 126 -24.03 13.53 5.53
CA HIS A 126 -24.01 14.97 5.78
C HIS A 126 -25.43 15.56 5.75
N SER A 127 -26.33 15.05 4.89
CA SER A 127 -27.76 15.42 4.89
C SER A 127 -28.49 15.02 6.18
N LYS A 128 -27.96 14.05 6.93
CA LYS A 128 -28.41 13.65 8.28
C LYS A 128 -27.66 14.37 9.38
N ASN A 129 -26.86 15.40 9.04
CA ASN A 129 -26.02 16.17 9.93
C ASN A 129 -24.92 15.36 10.65
N VAL A 130 -24.54 14.20 10.07
CA VAL A 130 -23.50 13.29 10.58
C VAL A 130 -22.20 13.55 9.83
N ILE A 131 -21.08 13.62 10.56
CA ILE A 131 -19.71 13.62 10.03
C ILE A 131 -19.09 12.27 10.41
N LEU A 132 -18.61 11.50 9.43
CA LEU A 132 -18.17 10.13 9.65
C LEU A 132 -16.79 10.05 10.30
N ARG A 133 -15.89 10.93 9.88
CA ARG A 133 -14.52 11.15 10.36
C ARG A 133 -13.52 10.01 10.18
N ASP A 134 -13.90 8.75 10.01
CA ASP A 134 -12.93 7.65 9.83
C ASP A 134 -12.99 7.01 8.44
N ILE A 135 -12.94 7.88 7.42
CA ILE A 135 -12.87 7.48 6.01
C ILE A 135 -11.50 6.87 5.71
N LYS A 136 -11.44 5.53 5.59
CA LYS A 136 -10.23 4.75 5.27
C LYS A 136 -10.58 3.41 4.61
N PRO A 137 -9.63 2.73 3.93
CA PRO A 137 -9.91 1.53 3.12
C PRO A 137 -10.62 0.40 3.87
N ASN A 138 -10.33 0.22 5.16
CA ASN A 138 -10.87 -0.90 5.94
C ASN A 138 -12.31 -0.67 6.41
N ASN A 139 -12.81 0.58 6.37
CA ASN A 139 -14.15 0.93 6.85
C ASN A 139 -15.20 0.92 5.74
N PHE A 140 -14.79 0.65 4.49
CA PHE A 140 -15.70 0.46 3.37
C PHE A 140 -15.73 -1.01 2.97
N ILE A 141 -16.94 -1.56 2.82
CA ILE A 141 -17.17 -2.88 2.24
C ILE A 141 -17.79 -2.71 0.85
N ILE A 142 -17.21 -3.40 -0.13
CA ILE A 142 -17.66 -3.47 -1.51
C ILE A 142 -18.28 -4.85 -1.73
N THR A 143 -19.55 -4.87 -2.09
CA THR A 143 -20.29 -6.11 -2.36
C THR A 143 -19.93 -6.68 -3.73
N SER A 144 -20.35 -7.92 -4.03
CA SER A 144 -20.19 -8.50 -5.37
C SER A 144 -20.96 -7.76 -6.48
N LYS A 145 -21.87 -6.85 -6.12
CA LYS A 145 -22.61 -5.97 -7.04
C LYS A 145 -22.00 -4.56 -7.11
N ASN A 146 -20.81 -4.37 -6.56
CA ASN A 146 -20.13 -3.08 -6.42
C ASN A 146 -20.92 -2.05 -5.59
N ASP A 147 -21.84 -2.48 -4.72
CA ASP A 147 -22.45 -1.58 -3.74
C ASP A 147 -21.44 -1.28 -2.63
N VAL A 148 -21.51 -0.06 -2.08
CA VAL A 148 -20.55 0.41 -1.07
C VAL A 148 -21.25 0.67 0.25
N PHE A 149 -20.72 0.08 1.31
CA PHE A 149 -21.19 0.27 2.68
C PHE A 149 -20.07 0.81 3.56
N PHE A 150 -20.36 1.82 4.37
CA PHE A 150 -19.48 2.28 5.43
C PHE A 150 -19.87 1.61 6.75
N VAL A 151 -18.92 0.94 7.41
CA VAL A 151 -19.25 -0.03 8.46
C VAL A 151 -18.77 0.31 9.86
N ASP A 152 -18.14 1.47 10.07
CA ASP A 152 -17.64 1.88 11.39
C ASP A 152 -17.97 3.34 11.71
N CYS A 153 -19.07 3.54 12.44
CA CYS A 153 -19.54 4.87 12.84
C CYS A 153 -19.19 5.23 14.30
N ALA A 154 -18.31 4.47 14.95
CA ALA A 154 -18.03 4.65 16.38
C ALA A 154 -17.45 6.03 16.70
N ASP A 155 -16.60 6.54 15.81
CA ASP A 155 -16.03 7.87 15.89
C ASP A 155 -16.80 8.91 15.05
N SER A 156 -18.02 8.66 14.60
CA SER A 156 -18.82 9.69 13.91
C SER A 156 -19.35 10.74 14.90
N VAL A 157 -19.64 11.96 14.42
CA VAL A 157 -20.19 13.04 15.26
C VAL A 157 -21.32 13.77 14.56
N MET A 158 -22.17 14.43 15.36
CA MET A 158 -23.13 15.39 14.81
C MET A 158 -22.44 16.73 14.61
N ASN A 159 -22.62 17.36 13.45
CA ASN A 159 -21.98 18.64 13.11
C ASN A 159 -22.35 19.79 14.08
N ASN A 160 -23.48 19.69 14.79
CA ASN A 160 -23.92 20.68 15.78
C ASN A 160 -23.41 20.42 17.21
N GLN A 161 -22.76 19.28 17.48
CA GLN A 161 -22.21 18.96 18.79
C GLN A 161 -20.80 19.55 18.93
N LYS A 162 -20.73 20.81 19.36
CA LYS A 162 -19.48 21.58 19.57
C LYS A 162 -18.65 21.15 20.80
N LYS A 163 -18.92 20.00 21.42
CA LYS A 163 -18.07 19.54 22.55
C LYS A 163 -16.67 19.24 22.04
N TYR A 164 -15.68 19.30 22.93
CA TYR A 164 -14.29 18.93 22.68
C TYR A 164 -14.21 17.51 22.10
N VAL A 165 -14.27 17.37 20.77
CA VAL A 165 -14.09 16.09 20.12
C VAL A 165 -12.67 15.98 19.61
N ASP A 166 -12.01 14.92 20.03
CA ASP A 166 -10.65 14.61 19.62
C ASP A 166 -10.52 14.50 18.11
N LYS A 167 -9.33 14.88 17.65
CA LYS A 167 -8.87 14.61 16.29
C LYS A 167 -8.63 13.11 16.14
N ILE A 168 -9.22 12.51 15.12
CA ILE A 168 -8.88 11.14 14.74
C ILE A 168 -7.56 11.17 13.99
N ILE A 169 -6.55 10.52 14.56
CA ILE A 169 -5.24 10.35 13.93
C ILE A 169 -5.17 8.94 13.35
N THR A 170 -5.57 8.82 12.09
CA THR A 170 -5.29 7.62 11.27
C THR A 170 -4.06 7.93 10.42
N PRO A 171 -2.92 7.22 10.58
CA PRO A 171 -1.73 7.44 9.76
C PRO A 171 -2.06 7.44 8.26
N GLY A 172 -1.58 8.45 7.53
CA GLY A 172 -1.88 8.64 6.11
C GLY A 172 -3.24 9.30 5.80
N TYR A 173 -4.10 9.48 6.80
CA TYR A 173 -5.44 10.07 6.69
C TYR A 173 -5.62 11.31 7.58
N ILE A 174 -4.52 11.96 7.97
CA ILE A 174 -4.54 13.17 8.81
C ILE A 174 -4.94 14.38 7.95
N VAL A 175 -5.85 15.20 8.46
CA VAL A 175 -6.36 16.40 7.78
C VAL A 175 -5.86 17.69 8.45
N PRO A 176 -5.85 18.83 7.74
CA PRO A 176 -5.61 20.14 8.35
C PRO A 176 -6.54 20.41 9.54
N SER A 177 -5.99 20.98 10.61
CA SER A 177 -6.71 21.14 11.88
C SER A 177 -7.97 21.98 11.79
N ASN A 178 -8.03 22.92 10.85
CA ASN A 178 -9.19 23.77 10.60
C ASN A 178 -10.34 23.04 9.90
N LEU A 179 -10.10 21.84 9.34
CA LEU A 179 -11.14 21.01 8.72
C LEU A 179 -11.69 19.95 9.68
N CYS A 180 -10.99 19.65 10.79
CA CYS A 180 -11.42 18.64 11.75
C CYS A 180 -12.83 18.93 12.29
N ASN A 181 -13.63 17.87 12.43
CA ASN A 181 -15.00 17.90 12.90
C ASN A 181 -15.93 18.76 12.03
N THR A 182 -15.63 18.88 10.73
CA THR A 182 -16.52 19.50 9.74
C THR A 182 -16.82 18.51 8.61
N PHE A 183 -17.86 18.75 7.81
CA PHE A 183 -18.11 17.95 6.61
C PHE A 183 -16.92 17.89 5.65
N ALA A 184 -16.09 18.94 5.62
CA ALA A 184 -14.88 18.99 4.79
C ALA A 184 -13.82 17.96 5.22
N GLU A 185 -13.83 17.47 6.47
CA GLU A 185 -12.94 16.39 6.90
C GLU A 185 -13.17 15.10 6.10
N ASP A 186 -14.43 14.71 5.90
CA ASP A 186 -14.77 13.48 5.18
C ASP A 186 -14.38 13.57 3.70
N TRP A 187 -14.63 14.72 3.07
CA TRP A 187 -14.26 14.98 1.68
C TRP A 187 -12.74 15.01 1.49
N PHE A 188 -12.01 15.64 2.40
CA PHE A 188 -10.54 15.62 2.37
C PHE A 188 -10.02 14.18 2.52
N LYS A 189 -10.60 13.38 3.43
CA LYS A 189 -10.20 11.97 3.58
C LYS A 189 -10.59 11.10 2.39
N LEU A 190 -11.65 11.43 1.63
CA LEU A 190 -11.92 10.82 0.33
C LEU A 190 -10.81 11.12 -0.68
N ALA A 191 -10.29 12.35 -0.70
CA ALA A 191 -9.12 12.69 -1.52
C ALA A 191 -7.92 11.81 -1.16
N LEU A 192 -7.66 11.62 0.14
CA LEU A 192 -6.62 10.74 0.63
C LEU A 192 -6.88 9.25 0.27
N LEU A 193 -8.13 8.78 0.33
CA LEU A 193 -8.49 7.43 -0.09
C LEU A 193 -8.19 7.20 -1.59
N ILE A 194 -8.50 8.18 -2.44
CA ILE A 194 -8.22 8.11 -3.88
C ILE A 194 -6.71 8.10 -4.14
N ILE A 195 -5.95 8.98 -3.48
CA ILE A 195 -4.48 8.98 -3.57
C ILE A 195 -3.93 7.61 -3.18
N ASP A 196 -4.39 7.04 -2.07
CA ASP A 196 -3.97 5.71 -1.64
C ASP A 196 -4.29 4.64 -2.68
N ALA A 197 -5.50 4.63 -3.24
CA ALA A 197 -5.93 3.60 -4.17
C ALA A 197 -5.26 3.67 -5.55
N LEU A 198 -4.91 4.88 -6.02
CA LEU A 198 -4.33 5.11 -7.35
C LEU A 198 -2.82 5.34 -7.35
N SER A 199 -2.18 5.43 -6.18
CA SER A 199 -0.72 5.54 -6.09
C SER A 199 -0.07 4.76 -4.95
N GLY A 200 -0.84 4.38 -3.92
CA GLY A 200 -0.35 3.75 -2.70
C GLY A 200 0.60 4.61 -1.86
N ILE A 201 0.67 5.92 -2.12
CA ILE A 201 1.57 6.86 -1.44
C ILE A 201 1.14 7.05 0.03
N ASN A 202 -0.15 7.15 0.33
CA ASN A 202 -0.65 7.54 1.65
C ASN A 202 -0.32 6.57 2.80
N ARG A 203 -0.15 5.27 2.53
CA ARG A 203 0.12 4.26 3.56
C ARG A 203 1.49 4.42 4.24
N ASN A 204 2.41 5.14 3.61
CA ASN A 204 3.82 5.21 3.98
C ASN A 204 4.38 6.64 3.90
N LEU A 205 3.51 7.64 4.01
CA LEU A 205 3.92 9.03 3.90
C LEU A 205 4.78 9.44 5.12
N PRO A 206 6.00 9.99 4.90
CA PRO A 206 6.67 10.81 5.91
C PRO A 206 5.81 12.08 6.17
N PRO A 207 6.17 12.98 7.11
CA PRO A 207 5.52 14.28 7.25
C PRO A 207 5.75 15.15 6.00
N ALA A 208 4.95 14.90 4.97
CA ALA A 208 4.88 15.67 3.73
C ALA A 208 3.68 16.61 3.79
N THR A 209 3.82 17.80 3.20
CA THR A 209 2.69 18.72 3.03
C THR A 209 1.73 18.17 1.96
N PHE A 210 0.46 18.57 2.01
CA PHE A 210 -0.52 18.14 1.01
C PHE A 210 -0.09 18.47 -0.43
N ALA A 211 0.57 19.61 -0.65
CA ALA A 211 1.13 19.96 -1.96
C ALA A 211 2.22 18.97 -2.43
N GLN A 212 3.07 18.50 -1.51
CA GLN A 212 4.07 17.47 -1.82
C GLN A 212 3.41 16.14 -2.15
N VAL A 213 2.34 15.76 -1.42
CA VAL A 213 1.54 14.56 -1.72
C VAL A 213 0.91 14.66 -3.12
N CYS A 214 0.29 15.78 -3.47
CA CYS A 214 -0.27 16.01 -4.81
C CYS A 214 0.80 15.95 -5.91
N SER A 215 2.00 16.50 -5.65
CA SER A 215 3.12 16.42 -6.60
C SER A 215 3.55 14.97 -6.86
N MET A 216 3.67 14.17 -5.80
CA MET A 216 3.99 12.75 -5.93
C MET A 216 2.86 11.96 -6.60
N PHE A 217 1.61 12.28 -6.27
CA PHE A 217 0.43 11.67 -6.88
C PHE A 217 0.40 11.93 -8.39
N SER A 218 0.69 13.15 -8.83
CA SER A 218 0.81 13.50 -10.26
C SER A 218 1.86 12.65 -10.99
N LYS A 219 3.04 12.44 -10.39
CA LYS A 219 4.06 11.54 -10.94
C LYS A 219 3.57 10.09 -11.05
N ALA A 220 2.86 9.61 -10.02
CA ALA A 220 2.30 8.26 -10.02
C ALA A 220 1.27 8.07 -11.13
N LEU A 221 0.37 9.03 -11.33
CA LEU A 221 -0.61 9.01 -12.43
C LEU A 221 0.08 8.94 -13.78
N ALA A 222 1.11 9.77 -14.02
CA ALA A 222 1.84 9.80 -15.28
C ALA A 222 2.48 8.44 -15.62
N ILE A 223 3.13 7.79 -14.65
CA ILE A 223 3.75 6.47 -14.87
C ILE A 223 2.72 5.37 -15.08
N GLN A 224 1.56 5.49 -14.45
CA GLN A 224 0.46 4.53 -14.61
C GLN A 224 -0.39 4.79 -15.86
N ASN A 225 -0.11 5.86 -16.60
CA ASN A 225 -0.89 6.38 -17.72
C ASN A 225 -2.33 6.74 -17.33
N PHE A 226 -2.56 7.23 -16.12
CA PHE A 226 -3.86 7.69 -15.65
C PHE A 226 -4.06 9.18 -15.93
N SER A 227 -5.33 9.60 -16.11
CA SER A 227 -5.66 11.00 -16.37
C SER A 227 -5.14 11.92 -15.25
N LYS A 228 -4.54 13.05 -15.65
CA LYS A 228 -4.14 14.12 -14.73
C LYS A 228 -5.33 14.79 -14.02
N ASP A 229 -6.54 14.63 -14.54
CA ASP A 229 -7.77 15.18 -13.95
C ASP A 229 -8.04 14.64 -12.54
N TRP A 230 -7.46 13.48 -12.20
CA TRP A 230 -7.47 12.98 -10.82
C TRP A 230 -6.83 13.98 -9.85
N VAL A 231 -5.80 14.74 -10.25
CA VAL A 231 -5.21 15.78 -9.38
C VAL A 231 -6.21 16.91 -9.13
N GLU A 232 -6.97 17.32 -10.15
CA GLU A 232 -8.01 18.33 -9.99
C GLU A 232 -9.15 17.86 -9.07
N ILE A 233 -9.49 16.58 -9.13
CA ILE A 233 -10.43 15.94 -8.18
C ILE A 233 -9.91 16.02 -6.76
N ILE A 234 -8.64 15.67 -6.53
CA ILE A 234 -8.01 15.75 -5.20
C ILE A 234 -8.03 17.19 -4.67
N ILE A 235 -7.70 18.17 -5.51
CA ILE A 235 -7.74 19.59 -5.13
C ILE A 235 -9.16 20.02 -4.78
N ALA A 236 -10.15 19.70 -5.61
CA ALA A 236 -11.55 20.04 -5.38
C ALA A 236 -12.06 19.47 -4.04
N LEU A 237 -11.81 18.18 -3.78
CA LEU A 237 -12.18 17.53 -2.52
C LEU A 237 -11.48 18.16 -1.31
N SER A 238 -10.19 18.48 -1.42
CA SER A 238 -9.41 19.11 -0.33
C SER A 238 -9.87 20.52 0.04
N GLN A 239 -10.49 21.21 -0.92
CA GLN A 239 -11.04 22.56 -0.77
C GLN A 239 -12.55 22.54 -0.51
N ASN A 240 -13.15 21.36 -0.38
CA ASN A 240 -14.58 21.15 -0.21
C ASN A 240 -15.44 21.73 -1.37
N ASP A 241 -14.88 21.76 -2.60
CA ASP A 241 -15.59 22.15 -3.82
C ASP A 241 -16.27 20.93 -4.45
N ILE A 242 -17.43 20.57 -3.89
CA ILE A 242 -18.17 19.35 -4.26
C ILE A 242 -18.75 19.45 -5.68
N LYS A 243 -19.11 20.65 -6.13
CA LYS A 243 -19.61 20.86 -7.51
C LYS A 243 -18.51 20.58 -8.53
N LYS A 244 -17.29 21.07 -8.31
CA LYS A 244 -16.15 20.76 -9.18
C LYS A 244 -15.81 19.27 -9.15
N PHE A 245 -15.85 18.64 -7.98
CA PHE A 245 -15.68 17.18 -7.87
C PHE A 245 -16.71 16.42 -8.71
N GLU A 246 -18.01 16.73 -8.57
CA GLU A 246 -19.10 16.07 -9.31
C GLU A 246 -18.95 16.25 -10.82
N ALA A 247 -18.53 17.43 -11.29
CA ALA A 247 -18.26 17.65 -12.71
C ALA A 247 -17.10 16.79 -13.21
N LEU A 248 -15.99 16.72 -12.46
CA LEU A 248 -14.78 16.01 -12.87
C LEU A 248 -14.94 14.49 -12.82
N ILE A 249 -15.55 13.94 -11.75
CA ILE A 249 -15.73 12.49 -11.58
C ILE A 249 -16.67 11.89 -12.65
N ASN A 250 -17.52 12.72 -13.24
CA ASN A 250 -18.41 12.35 -14.34
C ASN A 250 -17.81 12.58 -15.74
N SER A 251 -16.58 13.11 -15.83
CA SER A 251 -15.94 13.34 -17.13
C SER A 251 -15.66 12.02 -17.86
N PRO A 252 -16.07 11.87 -19.14
CA PRO A 252 -15.75 10.70 -19.96
C PRO A 252 -14.25 10.48 -20.20
N SER A 253 -13.41 11.50 -19.99
CA SER A 253 -11.95 11.39 -20.14
C SER A 253 -11.27 10.77 -18.92
N LEU A 254 -11.89 10.77 -17.74
CA LEU A 254 -11.23 10.43 -16.48
C LEU A 254 -10.75 8.97 -16.44
N GLY A 255 -11.54 8.06 -17.01
CA GLY A 255 -11.23 6.64 -17.07
C GLY A 255 -10.28 6.24 -18.21
N LYS A 256 -9.95 7.16 -19.11
CA LYS A 256 -9.09 6.86 -20.28
C LYS A 256 -7.63 6.80 -19.85
N LEU A 257 -6.91 5.82 -20.41
CA LEU A 257 -5.46 5.75 -20.26
C LEU A 257 -4.80 6.74 -21.21
N THR A 258 -3.97 7.62 -20.68
CA THR A 258 -3.20 8.59 -21.46
C THR A 258 -1.83 8.02 -21.77
N PHE A 259 -1.71 7.34 -22.90
CA PHE A 259 -0.42 6.88 -23.40
C PHE A 259 0.31 8.08 -24.01
N HIS A 260 1.22 8.68 -23.25
CA HIS A 260 2.20 9.56 -23.85
C HIS A 260 3.12 8.72 -24.74
N GLN A 261 3.41 9.21 -25.95
CA GLN A 261 4.50 8.67 -26.76
C GLN A 261 5.75 8.60 -25.89
N PRO A 262 6.47 7.47 -25.84
CA PRO A 262 7.69 7.37 -25.06
C PRO A 262 8.63 8.49 -25.51
N SER A 263 9.16 9.26 -24.55
CA SER A 263 10.13 10.33 -24.82
C SER A 263 11.29 10.17 -23.84
N PRO A 264 12.55 10.36 -24.25
CA PRO A 264 13.26 9.75 -25.40
C PRO A 264 13.58 8.26 -25.11
N GLN A 265 14.38 7.60 -25.96
CA GLN A 265 14.99 6.29 -25.66
C GLN A 265 15.43 6.23 -24.19
N LEU A 266 14.93 5.24 -23.42
CA LEU A 266 15.50 4.93 -22.12
C LEU A 266 17.02 4.83 -22.29
N LYS A 267 17.78 5.55 -21.46
CA LYS A 267 19.25 5.51 -21.48
C LYS A 267 19.69 4.07 -21.65
N GLU A 268 20.41 3.77 -22.74
CA GLU A 268 20.91 2.42 -22.96
C GLU A 268 22.02 2.17 -21.93
N LEU A 269 21.73 1.31 -20.96
CA LEU A 269 22.71 0.95 -19.93
C LEU A 269 23.69 -0.05 -20.52
N VAL A 270 24.98 0.29 -20.48
CA VAL A 270 26.08 -0.57 -20.95
C VAL A 270 26.60 -1.39 -19.79
N ILE A 271 26.73 -2.71 -19.97
CA ILE A 271 27.16 -3.64 -18.90
C ILE A 271 28.55 -3.27 -18.36
N ASP A 272 29.46 -2.89 -19.24
CA ASP A 272 30.86 -2.58 -18.88
C ASP A 272 30.97 -1.41 -17.89
N ASP A 273 30.08 -0.41 -17.98
CA ASP A 273 30.05 0.72 -17.04
C ASP A 273 29.74 0.26 -15.61
N PHE A 274 29.03 -0.86 -15.43
CA PHE A 274 28.68 -1.43 -14.13
C PHE A 274 29.66 -2.50 -13.66
N LEU A 275 30.49 -3.05 -14.55
CA LEU A 275 31.39 -4.16 -14.23
C LEU A 275 32.41 -3.79 -13.15
N ILE A 276 32.92 -2.56 -13.18
CA ILE A 276 33.84 -2.01 -12.15
C ILE A 276 33.20 -1.97 -10.75
N HIS A 277 31.87 -1.98 -10.66
CA HIS A 277 31.13 -1.92 -9.41
C HIS A 277 30.70 -3.29 -8.89
N LYS A 278 30.96 -4.39 -9.60
CA LYS A 278 30.46 -5.75 -9.29
C LYS A 278 30.69 -6.15 -7.83
N GLU A 279 31.91 -5.95 -7.31
CA GLU A 279 32.26 -6.31 -5.93
C GLU A 279 31.55 -5.41 -4.91
N SER A 280 31.52 -4.10 -5.15
CA SER A 280 30.84 -3.12 -4.30
C SER A 280 29.34 -3.36 -4.23
N ILE A 281 28.71 -3.66 -5.38
CA ILE A 281 27.30 -4.03 -5.48
C ILE A 281 27.03 -5.33 -4.70
N SER A 282 27.87 -6.35 -4.86
CA SER A 282 27.72 -7.61 -4.13
C SER A 282 27.81 -7.38 -2.61
N LYS A 283 28.79 -6.61 -2.13
CA LYS A 283 28.89 -6.24 -0.70
C LYS A 283 27.64 -5.49 -0.20
N TRP A 284 27.05 -4.64 -1.04
CA TRP A 284 25.85 -3.90 -0.70
C TRP A 284 24.62 -4.81 -0.60
N LEU A 285 24.45 -5.72 -1.56
CA LEU A 285 23.40 -6.73 -1.55
C LEU A 285 23.52 -7.65 -0.33
N TYR A 286 24.71 -8.15 -0.02
CA TYR A 286 24.98 -8.96 1.17
C TYR A 286 24.56 -8.25 2.47
N ARG A 287 24.97 -6.99 2.65
CA ARG A 287 24.59 -6.19 3.83
C ARG A 287 23.09 -5.94 3.96
N SER A 288 22.36 -6.03 2.85
CA SER A 288 20.92 -5.79 2.77
C SER A 288 20.07 -7.06 2.98
N LEU A 289 20.71 -8.24 2.99
CA LEU A 289 20.06 -9.50 3.32
C LEU A 289 19.57 -9.52 4.78
N ALA A 290 18.54 -10.33 5.03
CA ALA A 290 18.12 -10.62 6.40
C ALA A 290 19.20 -11.45 7.13
N PRO A 291 19.30 -11.38 8.49
CA PRO A 291 20.34 -12.11 9.23
C PRO A 291 20.40 -13.62 8.94
N ALA A 292 19.24 -14.26 8.76
CA ALA A 292 19.18 -15.68 8.41
C ALA A 292 19.76 -15.97 7.01
N ASP A 293 19.53 -15.08 6.05
CA ASP A 293 20.03 -15.19 4.69
C ASP A 293 21.54 -14.88 4.62
N GLN A 294 22.05 -13.98 5.46
CA GLN A 294 23.49 -13.75 5.63
C GLN A 294 24.19 -14.99 6.21
N LEU A 295 23.60 -15.61 7.24
CA LEU A 295 24.12 -16.83 7.83
C LEU A 295 24.20 -17.96 6.80
N LEU A 296 23.14 -18.13 6.00
CA LEU A 296 23.11 -19.09 4.89
C LEU A 296 24.23 -18.81 3.88
N PHE A 297 24.38 -17.54 3.46
CA PHE A 297 25.44 -17.13 2.54
C PHE A 297 26.84 -17.46 3.06
N ASP A 298 27.12 -17.16 4.34
CA ASP A 298 28.40 -17.43 4.98
C ASP A 298 28.69 -18.94 5.11
N GLN A 299 27.66 -19.74 5.38
CA GLN A 299 27.76 -21.20 5.42
C GLN A 299 28.08 -21.78 4.04
N LEU A 300 27.39 -21.32 2.99
CA LEU A 300 27.62 -21.74 1.62
C LEU A 300 29.01 -21.34 1.11
N THR A 301 29.50 -20.18 1.53
CA THR A 301 30.86 -19.72 1.18
C THR A 301 31.95 -20.68 1.66
N LYS A 302 31.72 -21.38 2.78
CA LYS A 302 32.62 -22.36 3.39
C LYS A 302 32.33 -23.81 2.97
N SER A 303 31.31 -24.04 2.15
CA SER A 303 30.84 -25.37 1.77
C SER A 303 31.50 -25.87 0.48
N SER A 304 31.44 -27.20 0.25
CA SER A 304 31.85 -27.79 -1.02
C SER A 304 30.91 -27.37 -2.15
N GLN A 305 31.40 -27.31 -3.39
CA GLN A 305 30.59 -26.96 -4.56
C GLN A 305 29.34 -27.85 -4.69
N SER A 306 29.45 -29.15 -4.40
CA SER A 306 28.32 -30.09 -4.42
C SER A 306 27.22 -29.74 -3.40
N LYS A 307 27.61 -29.32 -2.18
CA LYS A 307 26.66 -28.85 -1.16
C LYS A 307 26.03 -27.53 -1.56
N VAL A 308 26.81 -26.64 -2.17
CA VAL A 308 26.29 -25.37 -2.70
C VAL A 308 25.23 -25.64 -3.76
N ILE A 309 25.52 -26.47 -4.76
CA ILE A 309 24.57 -26.82 -5.83
C ILE A 309 23.25 -27.35 -5.25
N ALA A 310 23.33 -28.32 -4.32
CA ALA A 310 22.15 -28.91 -3.69
C ALA A 310 21.29 -27.85 -2.96
N GLU A 311 21.91 -26.92 -2.25
CA GLU A 311 21.18 -25.85 -1.57
C GLU A 311 20.57 -24.86 -2.58
N LEU A 312 21.29 -24.50 -3.65
CA LEU A 312 20.76 -23.60 -4.68
C LEU A 312 19.51 -24.17 -5.34
N ASP A 313 19.47 -25.49 -5.59
CA ASP A 313 18.29 -26.16 -6.15
C ASP A 313 17.09 -26.09 -5.19
N VAL A 314 17.32 -26.20 -3.87
CA VAL A 314 16.28 -25.98 -2.85
C VAL A 314 15.77 -24.54 -2.89
N LEU A 315 16.67 -23.55 -2.96
CA LEU A 315 16.30 -22.14 -3.02
C LEU A 315 15.51 -21.80 -4.28
N LEU A 316 15.91 -22.32 -5.44
CA LEU A 316 15.20 -22.15 -6.71
C LEU A 316 13.76 -22.68 -6.64
N ASN A 317 13.57 -23.83 -5.98
CA ASN A 317 12.24 -24.42 -5.79
C ASN A 317 11.37 -23.69 -4.75
N SER A 318 11.95 -22.78 -3.96
CA SER A 318 11.22 -22.00 -2.95
C SER A 318 10.51 -20.75 -3.51
N PHE A 319 10.82 -20.34 -4.75
CA PHE A 319 10.17 -19.20 -5.39
C PHE A 319 8.69 -19.48 -5.65
N ILE A 320 7.84 -18.52 -5.30
CA ILE A 320 6.39 -18.58 -5.54
C ILE A 320 6.02 -17.51 -6.54
N ILE A 321 5.29 -17.92 -7.59
CA ILE A 321 4.76 -17.01 -8.60
C ILE A 321 3.32 -16.64 -8.25
N LYS A 322 3.04 -15.34 -8.13
CA LYS A 322 1.68 -14.84 -7.88
C LYS A 322 1.45 -13.58 -8.69
N LYS A 323 0.34 -13.49 -9.43
CA LYS A 323 0.04 -12.30 -10.27
C LYS A 323 1.20 -11.89 -11.19
N GLY A 324 1.90 -12.87 -11.76
CA GLY A 324 3.02 -12.65 -12.68
C GLY A 324 4.32 -12.14 -12.05
N LEU A 325 4.44 -12.13 -10.72
CA LEU A 325 5.65 -11.73 -9.98
C LEU A 325 6.20 -12.92 -9.17
N ALA A 326 7.53 -12.98 -9.05
CA ALA A 326 8.23 -13.98 -8.25
C ALA A 326 8.47 -13.47 -6.81
N TYR A 327 8.18 -14.30 -5.82
CA TYR A 327 8.25 -13.96 -4.40
C TYR A 327 8.91 -15.08 -3.59
N ARG A 328 9.36 -14.73 -2.38
CA ARG A 328 9.53 -15.69 -1.27
C ARG A 328 8.32 -15.56 -0.31
N LYS A 329 7.79 -16.69 0.16
CA LYS A 329 6.80 -16.67 1.25
C LYS A 329 7.50 -16.53 2.59
N VAL A 330 7.10 -15.53 3.36
CA VAL A 330 7.59 -15.23 4.71
C VAL A 330 6.40 -15.19 5.64
N LYS A 331 6.25 -16.20 6.49
CA LYS A 331 5.03 -16.39 7.31
C LYS A 331 3.80 -16.37 6.40
N ASP A 332 2.90 -15.40 6.58
CA ASP A 332 1.67 -15.22 5.79
C ASP A 332 1.82 -14.22 4.63
N ASN A 333 3.01 -13.65 4.42
CA ASN A 333 3.27 -12.63 3.42
C ASN A 333 4.12 -13.15 2.25
N TYR A 334 4.03 -12.46 1.11
CA TYR A 334 4.83 -12.71 -0.09
C TYR A 334 5.72 -11.49 -0.34
N SER A 335 7.05 -11.67 -0.30
CA SER A 335 8.03 -10.58 -0.42
C SER A 335 8.87 -10.71 -1.70
N PRO A 336 8.89 -9.68 -2.57
CA PRO A 336 9.78 -9.64 -3.73
C PRO A 336 11.13 -8.97 -3.41
N TYR A 337 11.30 -8.39 -2.22
CA TYR A 337 12.42 -7.50 -1.90
C TYR A 337 13.71 -8.25 -1.53
N ILE A 338 14.75 -7.51 -1.14
CA ILE A 338 16.00 -8.13 -0.68
C ILE A 338 15.79 -8.73 0.72
N TYR A 339 15.30 -7.93 1.66
CA TYR A 339 15.10 -8.38 3.04
C TYR A 339 13.99 -9.44 3.11
N GLU A 340 14.36 -10.65 3.51
CA GLU A 340 13.50 -11.85 3.59
C GLU A 340 12.76 -12.17 2.28
N GLY A 341 13.16 -11.63 1.13
CA GLY A 341 12.37 -11.71 -0.10
C GLY A 341 13.04 -12.45 -1.25
N GLY A 342 12.31 -12.55 -2.36
CA GLY A 342 12.77 -13.23 -3.57
C GLY A 342 14.03 -12.62 -4.19
N SER A 343 14.22 -11.29 -4.12
CA SER A 343 15.44 -10.65 -4.64
C SER A 343 16.66 -10.98 -3.78
N GLY A 344 16.49 -11.16 -2.47
CA GLY A 344 17.58 -11.60 -1.58
C GLY A 344 18.04 -13.02 -1.91
N LEU A 345 17.09 -13.93 -2.08
CA LEU A 345 17.38 -15.30 -2.55
C LEU A 345 18.05 -15.31 -3.93
N ALA A 346 17.55 -14.50 -4.87
CA ALA A 346 18.11 -14.38 -6.19
C ALA A 346 19.58 -13.90 -6.16
N TYR A 347 19.91 -12.95 -5.28
CA TYR A 347 21.30 -12.52 -5.10
C TYR A 347 22.21 -13.67 -4.61
N ILE A 348 21.79 -14.45 -3.61
CA ILE A 348 22.56 -15.59 -3.10
C ILE A 348 22.83 -16.59 -4.25
N ILE A 349 21.79 -16.94 -5.01
CA ILE A 349 21.92 -17.88 -6.13
C ILE A 349 22.83 -17.31 -7.22
N LEU A 350 22.66 -16.03 -7.61
CA LEU A 350 23.51 -15.36 -8.61
C LEU A 350 24.98 -15.38 -8.21
N TYR A 351 25.29 -15.05 -6.95
CA TYR A 351 26.66 -15.01 -6.45
C TYR A 351 27.35 -16.37 -6.60
N PHE A 352 26.68 -17.46 -6.20
CA PHE A 352 27.27 -18.80 -6.30
C PHE A 352 27.25 -19.36 -7.72
N CYS A 353 26.29 -19.00 -8.56
CA CYS A 353 26.32 -19.33 -9.99
C CYS A 353 27.51 -18.68 -10.68
N ASP A 354 27.79 -17.41 -10.38
CA ASP A 354 28.96 -16.67 -10.90
C ASP A 354 30.28 -17.25 -10.39
N LYS A 355 30.35 -17.60 -9.09
CA LYS A 355 31.56 -18.17 -8.48
C LYS A 355 31.95 -19.55 -9.03
N TYR A 356 30.96 -20.39 -9.34
CA TYR A 356 31.17 -21.79 -9.72
C TYR A 356 30.76 -22.12 -11.17
N ASP A 357 30.44 -21.10 -11.97
CA ASP A 357 30.00 -21.22 -13.37
C ASP A 357 28.79 -22.18 -13.56
N LEU A 358 27.76 -22.02 -12.73
CA LEU A 358 26.59 -22.92 -12.67
C LEU A 358 25.51 -22.51 -13.68
N THR A 359 25.72 -22.84 -14.95
CA THR A 359 24.84 -22.43 -16.07
C THR A 359 23.39 -22.93 -15.94
N ALA A 360 23.14 -24.16 -15.47
CA ALA A 360 21.80 -24.72 -15.35
C ALA A 360 20.92 -24.00 -14.31
N GLN A 361 21.49 -23.73 -13.13
CA GLN A 361 20.84 -22.96 -12.07
C GLN A 361 20.61 -21.52 -12.52
N LEU A 362 21.58 -20.92 -13.23
CA LEU A 362 21.47 -19.58 -13.76
C LEU A 362 20.30 -19.44 -14.76
N GLU A 363 20.14 -20.38 -15.68
CA GLU A 363 19.01 -20.38 -16.63
C GLU A 363 17.65 -20.54 -15.94
N THR A 364 17.60 -21.35 -14.87
CA THR A 364 16.39 -21.47 -14.05
C THR A 364 16.08 -20.15 -13.34
N LEU A 365 17.10 -19.49 -12.78
CA LEU A 365 16.94 -18.22 -12.09
C LEU A 365 16.48 -17.09 -13.02
N LYS A 366 16.98 -17.04 -14.26
CA LYS A 366 16.59 -16.03 -15.26
C LYS A 366 15.08 -15.96 -15.47
N LYS A 367 14.37 -17.09 -15.36
CA LYS A 367 12.90 -17.14 -15.46
C LYS A 367 12.22 -16.33 -14.35
N PHE A 368 12.72 -16.40 -13.12
CA PHE A 368 12.21 -15.63 -11.99
C PHE A 368 12.60 -14.15 -12.08
N LEU A 369 13.84 -13.86 -12.47
CA LEU A 369 14.33 -12.48 -12.65
C LEU A 369 13.52 -11.72 -13.71
N ALA A 370 13.17 -12.37 -14.81
CA ALA A 370 12.35 -11.78 -15.88
C ALA A 370 10.92 -11.42 -15.41
N MET A 371 10.45 -11.99 -14.29
CA MET A 371 9.16 -11.69 -13.68
C MET A 371 9.22 -10.47 -12.75
N LEU A 372 10.41 -9.97 -12.37
CA LEU A 372 10.58 -8.77 -11.53
C LEU A 372 10.38 -7.47 -12.32
N LYS A 373 9.24 -7.36 -13.00
CA LYS A 373 8.82 -6.15 -13.71
C LYS A 373 8.16 -5.19 -12.73
N GLY A 374 8.49 -3.91 -12.83
CA GLY A 374 7.90 -2.87 -11.98
C GLY A 374 6.39 -2.78 -12.16
N ARG A 375 5.63 -3.02 -11.10
CA ARG A 375 4.16 -2.81 -11.07
C ARG A 375 3.74 -1.82 -9.98
N TYR A 376 4.36 -1.90 -8.80
CA TYR A 376 4.07 -1.06 -7.64
C TYR A 376 5.13 -1.29 -6.56
N VAL A 377 5.46 -0.26 -5.78
CA VAL A 377 6.48 -0.35 -4.72
C VAL A 377 6.05 0.48 -3.53
N LYS A 378 6.17 -0.11 -2.34
CA LYS A 378 5.80 0.52 -1.07
C LYS A 378 6.90 1.44 -0.52
N SER A 379 8.13 1.29 -1.03
CA SER A 379 9.34 1.97 -0.57
C SER A 379 10.32 2.19 -1.70
N ALA A 380 11.13 3.24 -1.57
CA ALA A 380 12.26 3.50 -2.46
C ALA A 380 13.57 2.85 -1.97
N ASN A 381 13.64 2.41 -0.70
CA ASN A 381 14.89 1.97 -0.08
C ASN A 381 15.48 0.65 -0.63
N ILE A 382 16.66 0.31 -0.14
CA ILE A 382 17.43 -0.87 -0.61
C ILE A 382 16.84 -2.16 -0.05
N THR A 383 16.53 -2.22 1.23
CA THR A 383 16.13 -3.48 1.89
C THR A 383 14.73 -3.94 1.48
N GLY A 384 13.78 -3.02 1.39
CA GLY A 384 12.35 -3.30 1.21
C GLY A 384 11.70 -2.52 0.06
N GLY A 385 12.49 -2.04 -0.91
CA GLY A 385 12.02 -1.08 -1.91
C GLY A 385 12.60 -1.25 -3.31
N ALA A 386 12.25 -0.26 -4.16
CA ALA A 386 12.57 -0.25 -5.58
C ALA A 386 14.07 -0.25 -5.86
N ALA A 387 14.86 0.50 -5.08
CA ALA A 387 16.32 0.57 -5.26
C ALA A 387 16.97 -0.80 -5.04
N GLY A 388 16.50 -1.58 -4.07
CA GLY A 388 17.00 -2.94 -3.83
C GLY A 388 16.79 -3.88 -5.00
N ILE A 389 15.56 -3.92 -5.52
CA ILE A 389 15.23 -4.74 -6.70
C ILE A 389 16.08 -4.30 -7.90
N SER A 390 16.25 -2.99 -8.09
CA SER A 390 17.07 -2.44 -9.15
C SER A 390 18.55 -2.82 -9.03
N ILE A 391 19.16 -2.71 -7.84
CA ILE A 391 20.56 -3.10 -7.61
C ILE A 391 20.75 -4.60 -7.87
N MET A 392 19.81 -5.43 -7.41
CA MET A 392 19.85 -6.86 -7.67
C MET A 392 19.77 -7.16 -9.17
N LEU A 393 18.91 -6.46 -9.92
CA LEU A 393 18.82 -6.58 -11.38
C LEU A 393 20.07 -6.08 -12.11
N ILE A 394 20.75 -5.03 -11.61
CA ILE A 394 22.06 -4.62 -12.12
C ILE A 394 23.08 -5.75 -11.93
N TYR A 395 23.14 -6.33 -10.73
CA TYR A 395 24.03 -7.47 -10.46
C TYR A 395 23.71 -8.67 -11.35
N ALA A 396 22.43 -8.97 -11.56
CA ALA A 396 21.98 -9.99 -12.51
C ALA A 396 22.45 -9.68 -13.94
N GLY A 397 22.32 -8.44 -14.39
CA GLY A 397 22.80 -7.98 -15.71
C GLY A 397 24.29 -8.21 -15.90
N ILE A 398 25.10 -7.90 -14.88
CA ILE A 398 26.56 -8.15 -14.87
C ILE A 398 26.85 -9.66 -14.97
N VAL A 399 26.29 -10.47 -14.06
CA VAL A 399 26.57 -11.91 -13.97
C VAL A 399 26.10 -12.66 -15.23
N THR A 400 24.94 -12.29 -15.75
CA THR A 400 24.35 -12.98 -16.92
C THR A 400 24.76 -12.39 -18.26
N LYS A 401 25.51 -11.27 -18.26
CA LYS A 401 25.83 -10.47 -19.45
C LYS A 401 24.59 -10.09 -20.27
N SER A 402 23.48 -9.79 -19.59
CA SER A 402 22.18 -9.52 -20.21
C SER A 402 21.76 -8.07 -20.01
N THR A 403 21.73 -7.31 -21.10
CA THR A 403 21.24 -5.92 -21.12
C THR A 403 19.76 -5.81 -20.76
N ASN A 404 18.99 -6.88 -20.96
CA ASN A 404 17.58 -6.93 -20.57
C ASN A 404 17.41 -6.69 -19.06
N PHE A 405 18.26 -7.27 -18.20
CA PHE A 405 18.13 -7.04 -16.75
C PHE A 405 18.52 -5.62 -16.34
N LEU A 406 19.46 -4.98 -17.06
CA LEU A 406 19.76 -3.56 -16.86
C LEU A 406 18.55 -2.69 -17.25
N GLN A 407 17.88 -3.00 -18.35
CA GLN A 407 16.65 -2.30 -18.74
C GLN A 407 15.52 -2.51 -17.73
N LEU A 408 15.36 -3.72 -17.19
CA LEU A 408 14.45 -3.95 -16.08
C LEU A 408 14.84 -3.12 -14.85
N ALA A 409 16.13 -3.03 -14.49
CA ALA A 409 16.61 -2.22 -13.38
C ALA A 409 16.22 -0.74 -13.55
N LEU A 410 16.47 -0.16 -14.75
CA LEU A 410 16.09 1.22 -15.05
C LEU A 410 14.57 1.47 -14.94
N SER A 411 13.75 0.45 -15.22
CA SER A 411 12.29 0.56 -15.03
C SER A 411 11.88 0.76 -13.57
N TRP A 412 12.69 0.29 -12.61
CA TRP A 412 12.45 0.46 -11.17
C TRP A 412 12.82 1.86 -10.67
N ASP A 413 13.77 2.55 -11.30
CA ASP A 413 14.18 3.91 -10.91
C ASP A 413 13.04 4.93 -11.03
N LYS A 414 12.15 4.75 -12.02
CA LYS A 414 10.92 5.55 -12.15
C LYS A 414 10.07 5.54 -10.88
N TYR A 415 10.03 4.42 -10.16
CA TYR A 415 9.26 4.30 -8.92
C TYR A 415 9.96 4.93 -7.71
N ILE A 416 11.29 5.00 -7.71
CA ILE A 416 12.06 5.77 -6.72
C ILE A 416 11.73 7.26 -6.88
N ASP A 417 11.63 7.73 -8.12
CA ASP A 417 11.29 9.12 -8.42
C ASP A 417 9.85 9.50 -8.04
N ILE A 418 8.87 8.60 -8.22
CA ILE A 418 7.49 8.78 -7.71
C ILE A 418 7.52 9.05 -6.21
N LEU A 419 8.26 8.21 -5.48
CA LEU A 419 8.34 8.25 -4.03
C LEU A 419 9.22 9.40 -3.51
N SER A 420 9.57 10.38 -4.35
CA SER A 420 10.42 11.52 -3.99
C SER A 420 9.72 12.87 -4.06
N PHE A 421 10.12 13.78 -3.16
CA PHE A 421 9.68 15.18 -3.13
C PHE A 421 10.84 16.10 -2.71
N LYS A 422 10.64 17.42 -2.79
CA LYS A 422 11.66 18.41 -2.39
C LYS A 422 11.34 19.03 -1.04
N VAL A 423 12.35 19.12 -0.18
CA VAL A 423 12.36 19.88 1.08
C VAL A 423 13.52 20.86 1.03
N ARG A 424 13.23 22.17 1.07
CA ARG A 424 14.25 23.24 0.95
C ARG A 424 15.21 23.03 -0.24
N GLY A 425 14.65 22.65 -1.40
CA GLY A 425 15.39 22.37 -2.63
C GLY A 425 16.06 20.99 -2.71
N ARG A 426 16.20 20.25 -1.60
CA ARG A 426 16.81 18.91 -1.57
C ARG A 426 15.78 17.82 -1.82
N LYS A 427 16.15 16.83 -2.65
CA LYS A 427 15.31 15.64 -2.91
C LYS A 427 15.34 14.70 -1.71
N VAL A 428 14.16 14.26 -1.28
CA VAL A 428 13.93 13.30 -0.20
C VAL A 428 12.95 12.22 -0.67
N TRP A 429 12.91 11.07 -0.02
CA TRP A 429 12.08 9.92 -0.42
C TRP A 429 11.17 9.43 0.73
N CYS A 430 10.03 8.85 0.37
CA CYS A 430 9.15 8.16 1.30
C CYS A 430 9.85 6.96 1.97
N ASN A 431 9.53 6.73 3.25
CA ASN A 431 10.18 5.80 4.18
C ASN A 431 11.56 6.20 4.71
N GLY A 432 12.03 7.43 4.44
CA GLY A 432 12.91 8.08 5.40
C GLY A 432 12.13 8.26 6.70
N VAL A 433 12.35 7.39 7.69
CA VAL A 433 11.77 7.55 9.03
C VAL A 433 12.20 8.92 9.54
N LEU A 434 11.30 9.91 9.52
CA LEU A 434 11.45 11.14 10.30
C LEU A 434 11.05 10.80 11.74
N SER A 435 11.84 9.94 12.40
CA SER A 435 11.69 9.77 13.84
C SER A 435 12.30 10.98 14.52
N ASN A 436 11.50 11.68 15.32
CA ASN A 436 12.00 12.66 16.30
C ASN A 436 12.92 12.04 17.37
N LYS A 437 13.21 10.73 17.27
CA LYS A 437 14.35 10.09 17.90
C LYS A 437 15.42 9.87 16.82
N TYR A 438 16.49 10.65 16.89
CA TYR A 438 17.79 10.30 16.35
C TYR A 438 18.13 8.88 16.85
N ASN A 439 17.83 7.85 16.05
CA ASN A 439 18.29 6.51 16.31
C ASN A 439 19.46 6.29 15.36
N SER A 440 20.67 6.26 15.90
CA SER A 440 21.95 6.25 15.18
C SER A 440 22.19 5.00 14.32
N THR A 441 21.21 4.10 14.21
CA THR A 441 21.27 2.84 13.47
C THR A 441 20.28 2.73 12.30
N LEU A 442 19.47 3.76 12.02
CA LEU A 442 18.50 3.79 10.90
C LEU A 442 18.75 4.95 9.91
N TYR A 443 19.96 5.54 9.95
CA TYR A 443 20.40 6.64 9.08
C TYR A 443 20.66 6.26 7.60
N THR A 444 20.21 5.10 7.13
CA THR A 444 20.73 4.47 5.90
C THR A 444 19.94 4.78 4.64
N ASP A 445 18.63 5.03 4.68
CA ASP A 445 17.82 4.90 3.47
C ASP A 445 18.03 6.03 2.44
N ALA A 446 18.08 7.30 2.84
CA ALA A 446 18.16 8.41 1.88
C ALA A 446 19.53 8.52 1.20
N HIS A 447 20.61 8.30 1.94
CA HIS A 447 21.96 8.32 1.42
C HIS A 447 22.22 7.12 0.50
N ASP A 448 21.73 5.95 0.86
CA ASP A 448 21.84 4.75 0.03
C ASP A 448 21.02 4.87 -1.26
N ILE A 449 19.82 5.47 -1.20
CA ILE A 449 19.05 5.82 -2.41
C ILE A 449 19.83 6.82 -3.27
N GLN A 450 20.46 7.85 -2.69
CA GLN A 450 21.27 8.81 -3.46
C GLN A 450 22.46 8.15 -4.15
N LYS A 451 23.20 7.31 -3.44
CA LYS A 451 24.30 6.52 -4.01
C LYS A 451 23.82 5.62 -5.12
N PHE A 452 22.66 4.99 -4.94
CA PHE A 452 22.05 4.17 -5.97
C PHE A 452 21.68 5.00 -7.21
N GLN A 453 21.05 6.16 -7.02
CA GLN A 453 20.70 7.04 -8.15
C GLN A 453 21.95 7.53 -8.88
N GLN A 454 23.04 7.83 -8.16
CA GLN A 454 24.33 8.11 -8.78
C GLN A 454 24.84 6.91 -9.59
N LEU A 455 24.81 5.70 -9.03
CA LEU A 455 25.24 4.48 -9.71
C LEU A 455 24.45 4.21 -11.00
N ILE A 456 23.11 4.31 -10.99
CA ILE A 456 22.31 3.96 -12.17
C ILE A 456 22.33 5.04 -13.25
N HIS A 457 22.44 6.32 -12.87
CA HIS A 457 22.45 7.46 -13.82
C HIS A 457 23.87 7.82 -14.28
N HIS A 458 24.88 7.56 -13.48
CA HIS A 458 26.29 7.86 -13.75
C HIS A 458 27.20 6.69 -13.31
N PRO A 459 27.06 5.50 -13.93
CA PRO A 459 27.82 4.32 -13.55
C PRO A 459 29.32 4.46 -13.81
N ASN A 460 29.70 5.17 -14.87
CA ASN A 460 31.11 5.41 -15.17
C ASN A 460 31.55 6.72 -14.49
N PRO A 461 32.49 6.67 -13.52
CA PRO A 461 32.93 7.87 -12.79
C PRO A 461 33.81 8.80 -13.65
N TYR A 462 34.16 8.39 -14.87
CA TYR A 462 34.99 9.14 -15.81
C TYR A 462 34.20 9.82 -16.94
N THR A 463 32.86 9.71 -16.92
CA THR A 463 31.92 10.35 -17.86
C THR A 463 30.89 11.16 -17.10
#